data_AF-A0A1A2E372-F1
#
_entry.id   AF-A0A1A2E372-F1
#
_cell.length_a   1.000
_cell.length_b   1.000
_cell.length_c   1.000
_cell.angle_alpha   90.00
_cell.angle_beta   90.00
_cell.angle_gamma   90.00
#
_symmetry.space_group_name_H-M   'P 1'
#
loop_
_entity.id
_entity.type
_entity.pdbx_description
1 polymer ?
#
loop_
_entity_poly.entity_id
_entity_poly.type
_entity_poly.pdbx_seq_one_letter_code
_entity_poly.pdbx_strand_id
1 'polypeptide(L)'
;MTVCRTHGGAAPQVRRKAKERLELAADRMARELLGMATGAESEAVKLNAIRDALDRAGLGAKTEVSVELKPYEQLLGDISGVASISRAEHRALQGRPIIDAPALADPLDVEVVEPADETGPARAPEPPESEMRYPSEGNDGGDDMPRDTGLMTLEEAAETVRQERGYQH
;
A
#
# COMPACT_ATOMS: atom_id res chain seq x y z
N MET A 1 28.05 17.23 23.29
CA MET A 1 28.62 16.63 22.06
C MET A 1 27.53 15.83 21.36
N THR A 2 27.18 16.16 20.13
CA THR A 2 26.31 15.32 19.27
C THR A 2 27.20 14.68 18.21
N VAL A 3 27.17 13.36 18.08
CA VAL A 3 27.99 12.64 17.10
C VAL A 3 27.44 12.89 15.69
N CYS A 4 28.30 12.95 14.68
CA CYS A 4 27.85 13.21 13.30
C CYS A 4 26.92 12.09 12.79
N ARG A 5 26.08 12.42 11.81
CA ARG A 5 25.04 11.53 11.27
C ARG A 5 25.57 10.13 10.92
N THR A 6 26.77 10.05 10.34
CA THR A 6 27.42 8.80 9.90
C THR A 6 28.10 8.01 11.02
N HIS A 7 28.46 8.65 12.14
CA HIS A 7 29.09 7.99 13.29
C HIS A 7 28.09 7.80 14.43
N GLY A 8 26.95 7.20 14.13
CA GLY A 8 25.93 6.86 15.14
C GLY A 8 24.90 7.95 15.44
N GLY A 9 25.02 9.17 14.89
CA GLY A 9 23.96 10.18 14.99
C GLY A 9 22.66 9.76 14.31
N ALA A 10 22.73 8.86 13.32
CA ALA A 10 21.57 8.27 12.65
C ALA A 10 20.97 7.05 13.37
N ALA A 11 21.59 6.55 14.45
CA ALA A 11 21.13 5.33 15.10
C ALA A 11 19.68 5.48 15.63
N PRO A 12 18.85 4.42 15.58
CA PRO A 12 17.43 4.49 15.94
C PRO A 12 17.18 5.07 17.33
N GLN A 13 17.99 4.70 18.33
CA GLN A 13 17.90 5.20 19.70
C GLN A 13 18.18 6.70 19.81
N VAL A 14 19.09 7.24 18.99
CA VAL A 14 19.40 8.67 18.97
C VAL A 14 18.26 9.47 18.34
N ARG A 15 17.68 8.95 17.24
CA ARG A 15 16.50 9.55 16.59
C ARG A 15 15.29 9.56 17.52
N ARG A 16 15.01 8.44 18.19
CA ARG A 16 13.90 8.35 19.17
C ARG A 16 14.06 9.38 20.29
N LYS A 17 15.25 9.48 20.89
CA LYS A 17 15.55 10.48 21.92
C LYS A 17 15.53 11.92 21.39
N ALA A 18 15.82 12.13 20.11
CA ALA A 18 15.65 13.44 19.47
C ALA A 18 14.17 13.80 19.31
N LYS A 19 13.34 12.85 18.88
CA LYS A 19 11.90 13.02 18.77
C LYS A 19 11.26 13.35 20.13
N GLU A 20 11.60 12.60 21.16
CA GLU A 20 11.14 12.86 22.54
C GLU A 20 11.50 14.28 23.02
N ARG A 21 12.71 14.76 22.72
CA ARG A 21 13.10 16.15 23.03
C ARG A 21 12.28 17.19 22.28
N LEU A 22 11.89 16.92 21.03
CA LEU A 22 11.05 17.82 20.25
C LEU A 22 9.61 17.84 20.78
N GLU A 23 9.09 16.68 21.18
CA GLU A 23 7.75 16.56 21.80
C GLU A 23 7.69 17.33 23.12
N LEU A 24 8.68 17.15 23.99
CA LEU A 24 8.78 17.91 25.25
C LEU A 24 8.96 19.42 25.03
N ALA A 25 9.56 19.82 23.91
CA ALA A 25 9.71 21.23 23.54
C ALA A 25 8.49 21.82 22.82
N ALA A 26 7.51 20.99 22.44
CA ALA A 26 6.39 21.42 21.60
C ALA A 26 5.59 22.57 22.22
N ASP A 27 5.24 22.46 23.51
CA ASP A 27 4.48 23.50 24.22
C ASP A 27 5.23 24.83 24.29
N ARG A 28 6.56 24.77 24.47
CA ARG A 28 7.40 25.97 24.44
C ARG A 28 7.39 26.59 23.04
N MET A 29 7.54 25.78 21.99
CA MET A 29 7.53 26.28 20.61
C MET A 29 6.17 26.88 20.23
N ALA A 30 5.06 26.29 20.68
CA ALA A 30 3.72 26.84 20.46
C ALA A 30 3.56 28.21 21.14
N ARG A 31 4.08 28.39 22.35
CA ARG A 31 4.06 29.68 23.05
C ARG A 31 4.84 30.75 22.29
N GLU A 32 6.04 30.45 21.82
CA GLU A 32 6.85 31.39 21.03
C GLU A 32 6.14 31.78 19.72
N LEU A 33 5.47 30.82 19.08
CA LEU A 33 4.68 31.08 17.87
C LEU A 33 3.53 32.05 18.12
N LEU A 34 2.80 31.91 19.23
CA LEU A 34 1.77 32.87 19.63
C LEU A 34 2.38 34.25 19.98
N GLY A 35 3.58 34.27 20.58
CA GLY A 35 4.35 35.48 20.80
C GLY A 35 4.67 36.21 19.49
N MET A 36 5.12 35.49 18.46
CA MET A 36 5.38 36.05 17.13
C MET A 36 4.10 36.55 16.45
N ALA A 37 3.00 35.83 16.58
CA ALA A 37 1.70 36.22 16.01
C ALA A 37 1.18 37.57 16.58
N THR A 38 1.46 37.85 17.86
CA THR A 38 1.00 39.07 18.53
C THR A 38 2.02 40.22 18.48
N GLY A 39 3.32 39.91 18.52
CA GLY A 39 4.38 40.89 18.78
C GLY A 39 5.43 41.09 17.67
N ALA A 40 5.35 40.42 16.52
CA ALA A 40 6.33 40.67 15.45
C ALA A 40 6.22 42.10 14.88
N GLU A 41 7.31 42.71 14.43
CA GLU A 41 7.23 44.05 13.79
C GLU A 41 6.80 43.96 12.31
N SER A 42 7.08 42.82 11.67
CA SER A 42 6.69 42.57 10.28
C SER A 42 5.28 41.98 10.20
N GLU A 43 4.39 42.65 9.49
CA GLU A 43 3.04 42.17 9.22
C GLU A 43 3.03 40.83 8.47
N ALA A 44 3.96 40.63 7.54
CA ALA A 44 4.10 39.35 6.83
C ALA A 44 4.42 38.19 7.79
N VAL A 45 5.27 38.42 8.79
CA VAL A 45 5.61 37.41 9.80
C VAL A 45 4.42 37.13 10.72
N LYS A 46 3.66 38.16 11.13
CA LYS A 46 2.43 37.98 11.91
C LYS A 46 1.41 37.13 11.17
N LEU A 47 1.11 37.48 9.91
CA LEU A 47 0.11 36.77 9.11
C LEU A 47 0.47 35.29 8.93
N ASN A 48 1.74 34.99 8.69
CA ASN A 48 2.20 33.61 8.56
C ASN A 48 2.13 32.86 9.89
N ALA A 49 2.55 33.48 11.00
CA ALA A 49 2.43 32.86 12.32
C ALA A 49 0.97 32.59 12.72
N ILE A 50 0.04 33.49 12.39
CA ILE A 50 -1.40 33.32 12.64
C ILE A 50 -1.95 32.16 11.81
N ARG A 51 -1.64 32.09 10.50
CA ARG A 51 -2.06 30.96 9.64
C ARG A 51 -1.55 29.62 10.19
N ASP A 52 -0.27 29.57 10.55
CA ASP A 52 0.38 28.36 11.07
C ASP A 52 -0.18 27.94 12.45
N ALA A 53 -0.71 28.88 13.25
CA ALA A 53 -1.46 28.56 14.46
C ALA A 53 -2.85 27.97 14.14
N LEU A 54 -3.56 28.57 13.18
CA LEU A 54 -4.90 28.13 12.78
C LEU A 54 -4.89 26.76 12.11
N ASP A 55 -3.91 26.49 11.26
CA ASP A 55 -3.76 25.20 10.59
C ASP A 55 -3.51 24.07 11.61
N ARG A 56 -2.71 24.33 12.65
CA ARG A 56 -2.49 23.37 13.75
C ARG A 56 -3.70 23.21 14.67
N ALA A 57 -4.54 24.24 14.80
CA ALA A 57 -5.81 24.14 15.49
C ALA A 57 -6.89 23.39 14.69
N GLY A 58 -6.60 22.99 13.44
CA GLY A 58 -7.57 22.36 12.55
C GLY A 58 -8.62 23.34 12.00
N LEU A 59 -8.36 24.65 12.10
CA LEU A 59 -9.22 25.72 11.62
C LEU A 59 -8.80 26.23 10.22
N GLY A 60 -7.85 25.55 9.59
CA GLY A 60 -7.35 25.84 8.25
C GLY A 60 -8.35 25.53 7.13
N ALA A 61 -7.97 25.87 5.90
CA ALA A 61 -8.75 25.53 4.72
C ALA A 61 -8.97 24.01 4.62
N LYS A 62 -10.18 23.60 4.21
CA LYS A 62 -10.53 22.18 4.06
C LYS A 62 -9.55 21.53 3.08
N THR A 63 -8.88 20.48 3.55
CA THR A 63 -8.00 19.67 2.70
C THR A 63 -8.88 18.82 1.79
N GLU A 64 -8.92 19.14 0.50
CA GLU A 64 -9.56 18.28 -0.50
C GLU A 64 -8.65 17.07 -0.74
N VAL A 65 -9.10 15.91 -0.27
CA VAL A 65 -8.46 14.63 -0.59
C VAL A 65 -9.05 14.15 -1.90
N SER A 66 -8.33 14.36 -3.00
CA SER A 66 -8.67 13.76 -4.29
C SER A 66 -8.32 12.27 -4.26
N VAL A 67 -9.33 11.41 -4.31
CA VAL A 67 -9.12 9.97 -4.54
C VAL A 67 -9.19 9.74 -6.04
N GLU A 68 -8.05 9.47 -6.66
CA GLU A 68 -8.01 8.94 -8.02
C GLU A 68 -8.43 7.46 -7.97
N LEU A 69 -9.62 7.18 -8.50
CA LEU A 69 -10.10 5.81 -8.65
C LEU A 69 -9.24 5.09 -9.68
N LYS A 70 -8.85 3.86 -9.39
CA LYS A 70 -8.12 3.04 -10.36
C LYS A 70 -9.04 2.73 -11.55
N PRO A 71 -8.50 2.48 -12.76
CA PRO A 71 -9.32 2.26 -13.95
C PRO A 71 -10.39 1.17 -13.78
N TYR A 72 -10.10 0.12 -13.01
CA TYR A 72 -11.07 -0.96 -12.76
C TYR A 72 -12.18 -0.57 -11.76
N GLU A 73 -11.91 0.35 -10.82
CA GLU A 73 -12.90 0.88 -9.88
C GLU A 73 -13.89 1.82 -10.58
N GLN A 74 -13.42 2.56 -11.58
CA GLN A 74 -14.27 3.37 -12.46
C GLN A 74 -15.24 2.48 -13.24
N LEU A 75 -14.74 1.39 -13.84
CA LEU A 75 -15.59 0.43 -14.55
C LEU A 75 -16.64 -0.20 -13.63
N LEU A 76 -16.28 -0.56 -12.39
CA LEU A 76 -17.26 -1.09 -11.43
C LEU A 76 -18.32 -0.06 -11.03
N GLY A 77 -17.93 1.20 -10.87
CA GLY A 77 -18.84 2.32 -10.64
C GLY A 77 -19.84 2.48 -11.79
N ASP A 78 -19.34 2.45 -13.02
CA ASP A 78 -20.16 2.55 -14.23
C ASP A 78 -21.12 1.36 -14.38
N ILE A 79 -20.67 0.14 -14.04
CA ILE A 79 -21.50 -1.08 -14.10
C ILE A 79 -22.67 -1.01 -13.11
N SER A 80 -22.53 -0.35 -11.96
CA SER A 80 -23.63 -0.20 -11.00
C SER A 80 -24.80 0.65 -11.53
N GLY A 81 -24.57 1.46 -12.57
CA GLY A 81 -25.60 2.22 -13.30
C GLY A 81 -26.16 1.51 -14.54
N VAL A 82 -25.59 0.37 -14.95
CA VAL A 82 -26.11 -0.43 -16.07
C VAL A 82 -27.30 -1.24 -15.56
N ALA A 83 -28.45 -1.07 -16.21
CA ALA A 83 -29.68 -1.78 -15.88
C ALA A 83 -29.41 -3.27 -15.63
N SER A 84 -29.85 -3.78 -14.47
CA SER A 84 -29.76 -5.19 -14.11
C SER A 84 -30.76 -5.99 -14.93
N ILE A 85 -30.43 -6.20 -16.21
CA ILE A 85 -31.22 -7.07 -17.08
C ILE A 85 -31.23 -8.46 -16.45
N SER A 86 -32.41 -9.01 -16.27
CA SER A 86 -32.57 -10.33 -15.67
C SER A 86 -31.85 -11.39 -16.51
N ARG A 87 -31.33 -12.46 -15.89
CA ARG A 87 -30.72 -13.58 -16.64
C ARG A 87 -31.65 -14.18 -17.70
N ALA A 88 -32.96 -14.10 -17.49
CA ALA A 88 -33.97 -14.55 -18.44
C ALA A 88 -34.03 -13.63 -19.68
N GLU A 89 -34.08 -12.31 -19.49
CA GLU A 89 -34.04 -11.34 -20.59
C GLU A 89 -32.73 -11.38 -21.38
N HIS A 90 -31.58 -11.52 -20.70
CA HIS A 90 -30.29 -11.65 -21.38
C HIS A 90 -30.25 -12.88 -22.31
N ARG A 91 -30.87 -14.00 -21.91
CA ARG A 91 -30.96 -15.20 -22.75
C ARG A 91 -31.89 -14.98 -23.95
N ALA A 92 -33.02 -14.30 -23.74
CA ALA A 92 -33.96 -13.95 -24.80
C ALA A 92 -33.32 -13.03 -25.87
N LEU A 93 -32.55 -12.03 -25.45
CA LEU A 93 -31.83 -11.11 -26.35
C LEU A 93 -30.71 -11.80 -27.15
N GLN A 94 -30.02 -12.78 -26.54
CA GLN A 94 -28.97 -13.55 -27.20
C GLN A 94 -29.51 -14.70 -28.07
N GLY A 95 -30.83 -14.75 -28.30
CA GLY A 95 -31.48 -15.77 -29.13
C GLY A 95 -31.29 -17.19 -28.60
N ARG A 96 -30.91 -17.34 -27.33
CA ARG A 96 -30.78 -18.65 -26.70
C ARG A 96 -32.17 -19.06 -26.24
N PRO A 97 -32.73 -20.14 -26.79
CA PRO A 97 -34.02 -20.63 -26.32
C PRO A 97 -33.91 -20.89 -24.82
N ILE A 98 -34.96 -20.56 -24.08
CA ILE A 98 -35.17 -21.16 -22.77
C ILE A 98 -35.30 -22.65 -23.07
N ILE A 99 -34.22 -23.38 -22.90
CA ILE A 99 -34.32 -24.82 -22.77
C ILE A 99 -35.04 -24.94 -21.43
N ASP A 100 -36.37 -25.11 -21.48
CA ASP A 100 -37.08 -25.73 -20.36
C ASP A 100 -36.25 -26.95 -20.04
N ALA A 101 -35.66 -26.96 -18.83
CA ALA A 101 -34.68 -27.95 -18.42
C ALA A 101 -35.15 -29.29 -18.99
N PRO A 102 -34.41 -29.91 -19.94
CA PRO A 102 -34.89 -31.13 -20.56
C PRO A 102 -35.19 -32.04 -19.39
N ALA A 103 -36.47 -32.45 -19.29
CA ALA A 103 -37.03 -33.16 -18.15
C ALA A 103 -35.92 -33.99 -17.56
N LEU A 104 -35.44 -33.53 -16.39
CA LEU A 104 -34.15 -33.86 -15.81
C LEU A 104 -33.86 -35.32 -16.17
N ALA A 105 -32.78 -35.58 -16.91
CA ALA A 105 -32.22 -36.93 -16.95
C ALA A 105 -32.31 -37.46 -15.53
N ASP A 106 -32.93 -38.64 -15.36
CA ASP A 106 -33.44 -39.16 -14.08
C ASP A 106 -32.63 -38.59 -12.93
N PRO A 107 -33.25 -37.86 -11.99
CA PRO A 107 -32.50 -37.20 -10.92
C PRO A 107 -31.52 -38.22 -10.37
N LEU A 108 -30.22 -37.94 -10.56
CA LEU A 108 -29.19 -38.77 -9.96
C LEU A 108 -29.50 -38.73 -8.48
N ASP A 109 -29.81 -39.90 -7.93
CA ASP A 109 -30.05 -40.08 -6.51
C ASP A 109 -28.70 -39.96 -5.81
N VAL A 110 -28.25 -38.71 -5.70
CA VAL A 110 -27.08 -38.34 -4.94
C VAL A 110 -27.53 -38.32 -3.50
N GLU A 111 -27.07 -39.29 -2.74
CA GLU A 111 -27.18 -39.27 -1.30
C GLU A 111 -26.54 -37.97 -0.80
N VAL A 112 -27.38 -37.06 -0.29
CA VAL A 112 -26.91 -35.87 0.40
C VAL A 112 -26.27 -36.35 1.69
N VAL A 113 -24.96 -36.55 1.65
CA VAL A 113 -24.17 -36.78 2.85
C VAL A 113 -24.32 -35.51 3.70
N GLU A 114 -24.96 -35.63 4.86
CA GLU A 114 -24.94 -34.57 5.86
C GLU A 114 -23.48 -34.17 6.05
N PRO A 115 -23.14 -32.86 6.07
CA PRO A 115 -21.78 -32.47 6.41
C PRO A 115 -21.51 -33.15 7.75
N ALA A 116 -20.53 -34.06 7.76
CA ALA A 116 -20.14 -34.70 8.99
C ALA A 116 -19.96 -33.57 10.00
N ASP A 117 -20.71 -33.62 11.10
CA ASP A 117 -20.48 -32.72 12.22
C ASP A 117 -18.96 -32.66 12.37
N GLU A 118 -18.38 -31.48 12.30
CA GLU A 118 -16.94 -31.28 12.53
C GLU A 118 -16.65 -31.52 14.03
N THR A 119 -16.99 -32.71 14.52
CA THR A 119 -16.38 -33.39 15.65
C THR A 119 -15.35 -34.37 15.13
N GLY A 120 -14.50 -33.88 14.21
CA GLY A 120 -13.11 -34.31 14.22
C GLY A 120 -12.51 -34.03 15.61
N PRO A 121 -11.43 -34.72 16.02
CA PRO A 121 -10.77 -34.41 17.29
C PRO A 121 -10.50 -32.90 17.32
N ALA A 122 -10.91 -32.24 18.40
CA ALA A 122 -10.76 -30.81 18.56
C ALA A 122 -9.34 -30.41 18.14
N ARG A 123 -9.23 -29.60 17.07
CA ARG A 123 -7.95 -29.07 16.64
C ARG A 123 -7.41 -28.30 17.84
N ALA A 124 -6.31 -28.78 18.41
CA ALA A 124 -5.68 -28.11 19.53
C ALA A 124 -5.45 -26.63 19.17
N PRO A 125 -5.68 -25.69 20.10
CA PRO A 125 -5.38 -24.30 19.83
C PRO A 125 -3.94 -24.20 19.35
N GLU A 126 -3.74 -23.59 18.18
CA GLU A 126 -2.38 -23.38 17.69
C GLU A 126 -1.62 -22.60 18.77
N PRO A 127 -0.44 -23.08 19.21
CA PRO A 127 0.34 -22.31 20.15
C PRO A 127 0.61 -20.95 19.51
N PRO A 128 0.44 -19.84 20.25
CA PRO A 128 0.95 -18.59 19.74
C PRO A 128 2.44 -18.80 19.44
N GLU A 129 2.98 -18.06 18.47
CA GLU A 129 4.43 -17.97 18.21
C GLU A 129 5.11 -19.21 17.59
N SER A 130 4.70 -19.54 16.35
CA SER A 130 5.67 -19.97 15.34
C SER A 130 6.37 -18.72 14.81
N GLU A 131 7.50 -18.38 15.43
CA GLU A 131 8.48 -17.43 14.91
C GLU A 131 8.58 -17.59 13.39
N MET A 132 8.41 -16.48 12.66
CA MET A 132 8.84 -16.43 11.26
C MET A 132 10.27 -16.98 11.23
N ARG A 133 10.45 -18.10 10.54
CA ARG A 133 11.77 -18.62 10.20
C ARG A 133 12.42 -17.58 9.30
N TYR A 134 13.07 -16.59 9.90
CA TYR A 134 14.03 -15.76 9.20
C TYR A 134 15.03 -16.72 8.55
N PRO A 135 15.32 -16.59 7.26
CA PRO A 135 16.40 -17.35 6.67
C PRO A 135 17.65 -17.01 7.47
N SER A 136 18.12 -17.98 8.23
CA SER A 136 19.38 -17.94 8.95
C SER A 136 20.44 -17.49 7.96
N GLU A 137 21.23 -16.49 8.33
CA GLU A 137 22.44 -16.07 7.64
C GLU A 137 23.39 -17.28 7.53
N GLY A 138 23.24 -18.03 6.45
CA GLY A 138 24.19 -19.02 5.97
C GLY A 138 25.13 -18.32 5.02
N ASN A 139 26.30 -17.95 5.55
CA ASN A 139 27.47 -17.66 4.74
C ASN A 139 28.13 -18.99 4.38
N ASP A 140 27.83 -19.54 3.20
CA ASP A 140 28.71 -20.45 2.48
C ASP A 140 28.57 -20.24 0.97
N GLY A 141 29.72 -20.01 0.34
CA GLY A 141 29.82 -19.53 -1.03
C GLY A 141 29.50 -20.57 -2.09
N GLY A 142 29.31 -20.07 -3.30
CA GLY A 142 29.20 -20.91 -4.48
C GLY A 142 28.71 -20.07 -5.65
N ASP A 143 29.68 -19.59 -6.44
CA ASP A 143 29.51 -19.10 -7.80
C ASP A 143 28.71 -20.10 -8.66
N ASP A 144 27.39 -20.02 -8.66
CA ASP A 144 26.58 -20.84 -9.58
C ASP A 144 25.24 -20.19 -9.93
N MET A 145 25.28 -18.93 -10.38
CA MET A 145 24.20 -18.39 -11.20
C MET A 145 24.50 -18.76 -12.66
N PRO A 146 23.63 -19.53 -13.35
CA PRO A 146 23.80 -19.79 -14.77
C PRO A 146 23.75 -18.45 -15.53
N ARG A 147 24.89 -18.03 -16.09
CA ARG A 147 25.07 -16.77 -16.85
C ARG A 147 24.44 -16.81 -18.25
N ASP A 148 23.27 -17.43 -18.40
CA ASP A 148 22.62 -17.54 -19.72
C ASP A 148 21.10 -17.45 -19.66
N THR A 149 20.56 -16.70 -18.70
CA THR A 149 19.26 -16.05 -18.93
C THR A 149 19.58 -14.80 -19.73
N GLY A 150 19.16 -14.71 -21.00
CA GLY A 150 19.40 -13.61 -21.95
C GLY A 150 18.87 -12.23 -21.51
N LEU A 151 19.16 -11.85 -20.28
CA LEU A 151 18.86 -10.62 -19.59
C LEU A 151 20.22 -9.95 -19.36
N MET A 152 20.53 -9.00 -20.23
CA MET A 152 21.76 -8.22 -20.17
C MET A 152 21.79 -7.44 -18.86
N THR A 153 22.96 -7.35 -18.22
CA THR A 153 23.10 -6.51 -17.01
C THR A 153 22.94 -5.04 -17.38
N LEU A 154 22.50 -4.19 -16.44
CA LEU A 154 22.30 -2.75 -16.69
C LEU A 154 23.59 -2.04 -17.16
N GLU A 155 24.75 -2.51 -16.70
CA GLU A 155 26.05 -2.00 -17.12
C GLU A 155 26.34 -2.33 -18.59
N GLU A 156 26.06 -3.56 -18.98
CA GLU A 156 26.25 -4.09 -20.33
C GLU A 156 25.22 -3.50 -21.33
N ALA A 157 24.00 -3.18 -20.87
CA ALA A 157 23.02 -2.39 -21.62
C ALA A 157 23.49 -0.93 -21.86
N ALA A 158 24.22 -0.34 -20.92
CA ALA A 158 24.76 1.01 -21.08
C ALA A 158 25.99 1.04 -21.99
N GLU A 159 26.73 -0.06 -22.10
CA GLU A 159 27.86 -0.20 -23.02
C GLU A 159 27.41 -0.43 -24.46
N THR A 160 26.43 -1.29 -24.70
CA THR A 160 25.84 -1.50 -26.04
C THR A 160 25.29 -0.20 -26.64
N VAL A 161 24.55 0.59 -25.85
CA VAL A 161 24.04 1.90 -26.30
C VAL A 161 25.17 2.89 -26.62
N ARG A 162 26.29 2.84 -25.90
CA ARG A 162 27.47 3.68 -26.19
C ARG A 162 28.19 3.22 -27.46
N GLN A 163 28.26 1.92 -27.69
CA GLN A 163 28.91 1.33 -28.86
C GLN A 163 28.11 1.59 -30.14
N GLU A 164 26.78 1.50 -30.08
CA GLU A 164 25.87 1.87 -31.20
C GLU A 164 25.96 3.36 -31.55
N ARG A 165 26.07 4.23 -30.55
CA ARG A 165 26.24 5.68 -30.77
C ARG A 165 27.64 6.08 -31.19
N GLY A 166 28.64 5.25 -30.90
CA GLY A 166 30.04 5.45 -31.30
C GLY A 166 30.37 5.02 -32.73
N TYR A 167 29.48 4.27 -33.40
CA TYR A 167 29.64 3.77 -34.77
C TYR A 167 28.88 4.59 -35.84
N GLN A 168 28.46 5.81 -35.51
CA GLN A 168 28.02 6.80 -36.50
C GLN A 168 29.11 7.84 -36.76
N HIS A 169 30.20 7.41 -37.39
CA HIS A 169 31.10 8.27 -38.15
C HIS A 169 31.72 7.49 -39.30
#